data_AF-A0A497J7N8-F1
#
_entry.id   AF-A0A497J7N8-F1
#
_cell.length_a   1.000
_cell.length_b   1.000
_cell.length_c   1.000
_cell.angle_alpha   90.00
_cell.angle_beta   90.00
_cell.angle_gamma   90.00
#
_symmetry.space_group_name_H-M   'P 1'
#
loop_
_entity.id
_entity.type
_entity.pdbx_description
1 polymer ?
#
loop_
_entity_poly.entity_id
_entity_poly.type
_entity_poly.pdbx_seq_one_letter_code
_entity_poly.pdbx_strand_id
1 'polypeptide(L)' 'MVYENEIAITWTLGIGISAIIASYLLISEKTKHWDDKKIAIFSTLIAFSLILLLGSILKVR' A
#
# COMPACT_ATOMS: atom_id res chain seq x y z
N MET A 1 -1.16 11.68 21.49
CA MET A 1 -0.97 10.23 21.72
C MET A 1 -2.12 9.37 21.21
N VAL A 2 -3.38 9.50 21.68
CA VAL A 2 -4.49 8.63 21.18
C VAL A 2 -4.83 8.89 19.69
N TYR A 3 -4.92 10.16 19.29
CA TYR A 3 -5.29 10.55 17.92
C TYR A 3 -4.24 10.19 16.86
N GLU A 4 -2.95 10.29 17.19
CA GLU A 4 -1.85 9.91 16.28
C GLU A 4 -1.81 8.39 16.04
N ASN A 5 -2.19 7.59 17.04
CA ASN A 5 -2.29 6.14 16.92
C ASN A 5 -3.45 5.72 16.00
N GLU A 6 -4.60 6.38 16.09
CA GLU A 6 -5.74 6.09 15.23
C GLU A 6 -5.43 6.40 13.76
N ILE A 7 -4.78 7.53 13.48
CA ILE A 7 -4.31 7.87 12.13
C ILE A 7 -3.34 6.80 11.62
N ALA A 8 -2.34 6.42 12.42
CA ALA A 8 -1.37 5.41 12.01
C ALA A 8 -2.04 4.05 11.69
N ILE A 9 -3.04 3.64 12.48
CA ILE A 9 -3.81 2.41 12.24
C ILE A 9 -4.64 2.53 10.95
N THR A 10 -5.36 3.63 10.74
CA THR A 10 -6.17 3.85 9.54
C THR A 10 -5.32 3.84 8.27
N TRP A 11 -4.15 4.48 8.30
CA TRP A 11 -3.21 4.48 7.17
C TRP A 11 -2.65 3.08 6.92
N THR A 12 -2.26 2.36 7.98
CA THR A 12 -1.74 0.99 7.85
C THR A 12 -2.79 0.04 7.24
N LEU A 13 -4.05 0.15 7.69
CA LEU A 13 -5.17 -0.62 7.14
C LEU A 13 -5.44 -0.26 5.67
N GLY A 14 -5.46 1.02 5.31
CA GLY A 14 -5.67 1.48 3.94
C GLY A 14 -4.59 0.98 2.98
N ILE A 15 -3.33 0.98 3.41
CA ILE A 15 -2.22 0.47 2.61
C ILE A 15 -2.29 -1.07 2.49
N GLY A 16 -2.61 -1.76 3.59
CA GLY A 16 -2.78 -3.23 3.59
C GLY A 16 -3.89 -3.70 2.64
N ILE A 17 -5.06 -3.05 2.67
CA ILE A 17 -6.19 -3.36 1.77
C ILE A 17 -5.78 -3.12 0.31
N SER A 18 -5.09 -2.01 0.03
CA SER A 18 -4.61 -1.67 -1.33
C SER A 18 -3.63 -2.71 -1.87
N ALA A 19 -2.72 -3.22 -1.03
CA ALA A 19 -1.78 -4.28 -1.40
C ALA A 19 -2.47 -5.62 -1.69
N ILE A 20 -3.51 -5.98 -0.92
CA ILE A 20 -4.32 -7.19 -1.16
C ILE A 20 -5.06 -7.09 -2.49
N ILE A 21 -5.70 -5.94 -2.77
CA ILE A 21 -6.42 -5.71 -4.03
C ILE A 21 -5.45 -5.76 -5.23
N ALA A 22 -4.29 -5.11 -5.12
CA ALA A 22 -3.27 -5.14 -6.17
C ALA A 22 -2.75 -6.57 -6.42
N SER A 23 -2.52 -7.34 -5.37
CA SER A 23 -2.09 -8.75 -5.47
C SER A 23 -3.16 -9.62 -6.11
N TYR A 24 -4.43 -9.42 -5.75
CA TYR A 24 -5.56 -10.12 -6.37
C TYR A 24 -5.67 -9.79 -7.86
N LEU A 25 -5.51 -8.52 -8.23
CA LEU A 25 -5.49 -8.08 -9.63
C LEU A 25 -4.28 -8.64 -10.40
N LEU A 26 -3.14 -8.88 -9.75
CA LEU A 26 -1.97 -9.49 -10.41
C LEU A 26 -2.14 -10.98 -10.69
N ILE A 27 -2.84 -11.69 -9.80
CA ILE A 27 -3.09 -13.14 -9.87
C ILE A 27 -4.30 -13.47 -10.76
N SER A 28 -5.29 -12.57 -10.84
CA SER A 28 -6.49 -12.78 -11.64
C SER A 28 -6.16 -12.98 -13.12
N GLU A 29 -6.61 -14.07 -13.73
CA GLU A 29 -6.41 -14.31 -15.17
C GLU A 29 -7.19 -13.32 -16.06
N LYS A 30 -8.08 -12.50 -15.47
CA LYS A 30 -8.83 -11.45 -16.18
C LYS A 30 -7.98 -10.24 -16.55
N THR A 31 -6.90 -9.94 -15.81
CA THR A 31 -5.91 -8.91 -16.14
C THR A 31 -4.87 -9.49 -17.09
N LYS A 32 -5.33 -9.81 -18.31
CA LYS A 32 -4.50 -10.42 -19.35
C LYS A 32 -3.51 -9.44 -19.97
N HIS A 33 -3.75 -8.13 -19.83
CA HIS A 33 -2.90 -7.08 -20.35
C HIS A 33 -1.77 -6.76 -19.39
N TRP A 34 -0.54 -6.82 -19.90
CA TRP A 34 0.68 -6.57 -19.13
C TRP A 34 0.71 -5.16 -18.55
N ASP A 35 0.00 -4.20 -19.16
CA ASP A 35 -0.11 -2.83 -18.68
C ASP A 35 -0.93 -2.72 -17.38
N ASP A 36 -1.97 -3.53 -17.20
CA ASP A 36 -2.73 -3.59 -15.93
C ASP A 36 -1.85 -4.15 -14.80
N LYS A 37 -1.01 -5.15 -15.12
CA LYS A 37 -0.04 -5.70 -14.17
C LYS A 37 1.02 -4.68 -13.79
N LYS A 38 1.49 -3.84 -14.72
CA LYS A 38 2.42 -2.74 -14.40
C LYS A 38 1.80 -1.75 -13.42
N ILE A 39 0.53 -1.35 -13.63
CA ILE A 39 -0.17 -0.41 -12.74
C ILE A 39 -0.30 -0.99 -11.33
N ALA A 40 -0.65 -2.28 -11.20
CA ALA A 40 -0.75 -2.94 -9.91
C ALA A 40 0.60 -3.02 -9.18
N ILE A 41 1.68 -3.35 -9.89
CA ILE A 41 3.05 -3.36 -9.33
C ILE A 41 3.47 -1.94 -8.90
N PHE A 42 3.23 -0.94 -9.74
CA PHE A 42 3.59 0.45 -9.45
C PHE A 42 2.84 0.99 -8.23
N SER A 43 1.54 0.69 -8.14
CA SER A 43 0.70 1.05 -7.00
C SER A 43 1.18 0.39 -5.71
N THR A 44 1.62 -0.88 -5.79
CA THR A 44 2.19 -1.62 -4.64
C THR A 44 3.51 -1.03 -4.19
N LEU A 45 4.39 -0.63 -5.12
CA LEU A 45 5.67 0.01 -4.81
C LEU A 45 5.46 1.38 -4.14
N ILE A 46 4.54 2.19 -4.65
CA ILE A 46 4.19 3.49 -4.05
C ILE A 46 3.67 3.31 -2.62
N ALA A 47 2.76 2.35 -2.41
CA ALA A 47 2.26 1.97 -1.10
C ALA A 47 3.39 1.60 -0.12
N PHE A 48 4.36 0.79 -0.56
CA PHE A 48 5.50 0.39 0.25
C PHE A 48 6.42 1.58 0.59
N SER A 49 6.70 2.46 -0.38
CA SER A 49 7.47 3.68 -0.15
C SER A 49 6.80 4.62 0.85
N LEU A 50 5.46 4.72 0.83
CA LEU A 50 4.68 5.49 1.79
C LEU A 50 4.77 4.92 3.21
N ILE A 51 4.73 3.60 3.38
CA ILE A 51 4.94 2.95 4.68
C ILE A 51 6.35 3.28 5.20
N LEU A 52 7.38 3.14 4.36
CA LEU A 52 8.75 3.44 4.75
C LEU A 52 8.94 4.91 5.15
N LEU A 53 8.32 5.84 4.41
CA LEU A 53 8.35 7.26 4.71
C LEU A 53 7.70 7.54 6.08
N LEU A 54 6.50 7.00 6.33
CA LEU A 54 5.81 7.14 7.61
C LEU A 54 6.62 6.56 8.76
N GLY A 55 7.21 5.36 8.57
CA GLY A 55 8.10 4.75 9.54
C GLY A 55 9.35 5.59 9.83
N SER A 56 9.92 6.24 8.81
CA SER A 56 11.06 7.15 8.98
C SER A 56 10.68 8.40 9.78
N ILE A 57 9.52 8.99 9.51
CA ILE A 57 9.02 10.19 10.21
C ILE A 57 8.69 9.85 11.67
N LEU A 58 8.08 8.68 11.93
CA LEU A 58 7.78 8.21 13.28
C LEU A 58 9.03 7.87 14.10
N LYS A 59 10.10 7.38 13.46
CA LYS A 59 11.37 7.02 14.13
C LYS A 59 12.24 8.24 14.47
N VAL A 60 11.99 9.38 13.84
CA VAL A 60 12.73 10.64 14.05
C VAL A 60 12.14 11.48 15.20
N ARG A 61 10.95 11.15 15.70
CA ARG A 61 10.37 11.70 16.93
C ARG A 61 10.67 10.82 18.13
#